data_AF-A0A6L9ZQQ0-F1
#
_entry.id   AF-A0A6L9ZQQ0-F1
#
_cell.length_a   1.000
_cell.length_b   1.000
_cell.length_c   1.000
_cell.angle_alpha   90.00
_cell.angle_beta   90.00
_cell.angle_gamma   90.00
#
_symmetry.space_group_name_H-M   'P 1'
#
loop_
_entity.id
_entity.type
_entity.pdbx_description
1 polymer ?
#
loop_
_entity_poly.entity_id
_entity_poly.type
_entity_poly.pdbx_seq_one_letter_code
_entity_poly.pdbx_strand_id
1 'polypeptide(L)'
;MRVKRLFFCLKKEDSFGKAFHLINPESVLLGDIFKWVRSLGYDLEEIDYTHWRSQLIEVPDNPLYPYLPNFPESLSGTKNAVKYDRSNVVEGLKGSDIELTEVNRELFKTYLSYFEASRFL
;
A
#
# COMPACT_ATOMS: atom_id res chain seq x y z
N MET A 1 11.63 9.03 -1.18
CA MET A 1 11.01 8.23 -0.09
C MET A 1 11.42 8.80 1.27
N ARG A 2 10.45 9.03 2.15
CA ARG A 2 10.53 9.89 3.35
C ARG A 2 11.18 9.16 4.54
N VAL A 3 12.52 9.22 4.68
CA VAL A 3 13.21 8.76 5.91
C VAL A 3 13.06 9.77 7.08
N LYS A 4 12.53 10.98 6.80
CA LYS A 4 12.42 12.10 7.76
C LYS A 4 11.64 11.75 9.04
N ARG A 5 10.61 10.90 8.95
CA ARG A 5 9.76 10.52 10.09
C ARG A 5 10.53 9.74 11.15
N LEU A 6 11.28 8.71 10.71
CA LEU A 6 12.10 7.90 11.60
C LEU A 6 13.14 8.76 12.31
N PHE A 7 13.85 9.60 11.56
CA PHE A 7 14.86 10.48 12.13
C PHE A 7 14.28 11.49 13.12
N PHE A 8 13.08 12.04 12.87
CA PHE A 8 12.48 13.00 13.79
C PHE A 8 12.02 12.34 15.09
N CYS A 9 11.30 11.22 15.00
CA CYS A 9 10.87 10.49 16.20
C CYS A 9 12.06 10.07 17.05
N LEU A 10 13.09 9.46 16.46
CA LEU A 10 14.26 8.97 17.21
C LEU A 10 15.14 10.08 17.82
N LYS A 11 14.98 11.34 17.41
CA LYS A 11 15.77 12.47 17.93
C LYS A 11 15.25 13.05 19.25
N LYS A 12 14.03 12.71 19.69
CA LYS A 12 13.50 13.20 20.97
C LYS A 12 14.07 12.38 22.12
N GLU A 13 14.52 13.05 23.18
CA GLU A 13 15.10 12.40 24.38
C GLU A 13 14.17 11.33 24.98
N ASP A 14 12.85 11.58 24.98
CA ASP A 14 11.82 10.66 25.49
C ASP A 14 11.53 9.45 24.58
N SER A 15 12.33 9.22 23.55
CA SER A 15 12.14 8.11 22.59
C SER A 15 12.83 6.82 23.02
N PHE A 16 13.77 6.90 23.98
CA PHE A 16 14.50 5.75 24.45
C PHE A 16 13.54 4.70 25.04
N GLY A 17 13.70 3.43 24.63
CA GLY A 17 12.85 2.33 25.08
C GLY A 17 11.45 2.28 24.44
N LYS A 18 11.08 3.20 23.55
CA LYS A 18 9.80 3.17 22.81
C LYS A 18 9.94 2.45 21.47
N ALA A 19 8.85 1.82 21.01
CA ALA A 19 8.71 1.29 19.66
C ALA A 19 7.77 2.16 18.81
N PHE A 20 8.06 2.31 17.52
CA PHE A 20 7.31 3.18 16.61
C PHE A 20 6.84 2.40 15.37
N HIS A 21 5.53 2.29 15.17
CA HIS A 21 4.96 1.72 13.94
C HIS A 21 4.78 2.79 12.87
N LEU A 22 5.75 2.90 11.95
CA LEU A 22 5.73 3.86 10.85
C LEU A 22 4.82 3.41 9.70
N ILE A 23 3.51 3.41 9.95
CA ILE A 23 2.49 2.99 9.00
C ILE A 23 1.62 4.16 8.54
N ASN A 24 0.94 3.99 7.41
CA ASN A 24 -0.04 4.97 6.93
C ASN A 24 -1.21 5.10 7.93
N PRO A 25 -1.80 6.32 8.12
CA PRO A 25 -2.91 6.50 9.03
C PRO A 25 -4.12 5.61 8.72
N GLU A 26 -4.51 5.54 7.45
CA GLU A 26 -5.68 4.78 7.04
C GLU A 26 -5.30 3.69 6.05
N SER A 27 -5.92 2.52 6.21
CA SER A 27 -5.89 1.47 5.19
C SER A 27 -6.85 1.85 4.07
N VAL A 28 -6.41 1.68 2.83
CA VAL A 28 -7.27 1.85 1.66
C VAL A 28 -7.83 0.49 1.28
N LEU A 29 -9.13 0.42 1.00
CA LEU A 29 -9.76 -0.79 0.50
C LEU A 29 -9.30 -1.05 -0.94
N LEU A 30 -9.05 -2.31 -1.28
CA LEU A 30 -8.59 -2.67 -2.63
C LEU A 30 -9.55 -2.19 -3.73
N GLY A 31 -10.86 -2.27 -3.49
CA GLY A 31 -11.87 -1.77 -4.41
C GLY A 31 -11.78 -0.25 -4.68
N ASP A 32 -11.31 0.55 -3.72
CA ASP A 32 -11.08 1.98 -3.95
C ASP A 32 -9.86 2.24 -4.82
N ILE A 33 -8.81 1.40 -4.68
CA ILE A 33 -7.65 1.43 -5.59
C ILE A 33 -8.12 1.11 -7.02
N PHE A 34 -8.97 0.10 -7.22
CA PHE A 34 -9.51 -0.23 -8.54
C PHE A 34 -10.32 0.91 -9.16
N LYS A 35 -11.15 1.60 -8.35
CA LYS A 35 -11.85 2.81 -8.81
C LYS A 35 -10.87 3.91 -9.24
N TRP A 36 -9.78 4.11 -8.50
CA TRP A 36 -8.76 5.09 -8.87
C TRP A 36 -8.09 4.73 -10.20
N VAL A 37 -7.65 3.49 -10.36
CA VAL A 37 -7.05 2.98 -11.61
C VAL A 37 -7.97 3.23 -12.81
N ARG A 38 -9.24 2.83 -12.72
CA ARG A 38 -10.24 3.08 -13.78
C ARG A 38 -10.40 4.57 -14.07
N SER A 39 -10.54 5.39 -13.03
CA SER A 39 -10.68 6.84 -13.19
C SER A 39 -9.43 7.54 -13.75
N LEU A 40 -8.30 6.85 -13.81
CA LEU A 40 -7.05 7.32 -14.39
C LEU A 40 -6.87 6.86 -15.85
N GLY A 41 -7.84 6.13 -16.41
CA GLY A 41 -7.90 5.77 -17.83
C GLY A 41 -7.48 4.34 -18.16
N TYR A 42 -7.13 3.53 -17.15
CA TYR A 42 -6.81 2.12 -17.36
C TYR A 42 -8.07 1.27 -17.37
N ASP A 43 -8.16 0.36 -18.34
CA ASP A 43 -9.22 -0.63 -18.37
C ASP A 43 -8.95 -1.71 -17.34
N LEU A 44 -9.86 -1.86 -16.38
CA LEU A 44 -9.73 -2.81 -15.29
C LEU A 44 -11.10 -3.36 -14.90
N GLU A 45 -11.33 -4.60 -15.27
CA GLU A 45 -12.51 -5.36 -14.87
C GLU A 45 -12.32 -5.94 -13.45
N GLU A 46 -13.37 -5.84 -12.64
CA GLU A 46 -13.41 -6.44 -11.31
C GLU A 46 -14.15 -7.78 -11.40
N ILE A 47 -13.41 -8.87 -11.22
CA ILE A 47 -13.92 -10.25 -11.23
C ILE A 47 -13.66 -10.94 -9.89
N ASP A 48 -14.33 -12.07 -9.65
CA ASP A 48 -14.09 -12.88 -8.45
C ASP A 48 -12.63 -13.34 -8.37
N TYR A 49 -12.07 -13.39 -7.15
CA TYR A 49 -10.67 -13.76 -6.92
C TYR A 49 -10.33 -15.15 -7.46
N THR A 50 -11.19 -16.15 -7.21
CA THR A 50 -10.94 -17.52 -7.67
C THR A 50 -10.99 -17.59 -9.19
N HIS A 51 -11.92 -16.83 -9.80
CA HIS A 51 -11.99 -16.70 -11.25
C HIS A 51 -10.75 -16.04 -11.85
N TRP A 52 -10.29 -14.92 -11.27
CA TRP A 52 -9.05 -14.24 -11.67
C TRP A 52 -7.84 -15.17 -11.59
N ARG A 53 -7.71 -15.93 -10.49
CA ARG A 53 -6.60 -16.87 -10.31
C ARG A 53 -6.63 -17.99 -11.34
N SER A 54 -7.81 -18.53 -11.64
CA SER A 54 -7.96 -19.53 -12.71
C SER A 54 -7.56 -18.97 -14.08
N GLN A 55 -7.95 -17.74 -14.42
CA GLN A 55 -7.51 -17.11 -15.66
C GLN A 55 -5.98 -16.95 -15.72
N LEU A 56 -5.33 -16.58 -14.61
CA LEU A 56 -3.87 -16.43 -14.56
C LEU A 56 -3.14 -17.76 -14.84
N ILE A 57 -3.68 -18.89 -14.39
CA ILE A 57 -3.08 -20.22 -14.62
C ILE A 57 -3.06 -20.57 -16.11
N GLU A 58 -4.08 -20.17 -16.85
CA GLU A 58 -4.22 -20.50 -18.28
C GLU A 58 -3.35 -19.62 -19.18
N VAL A 59 -2.65 -18.61 -18.63
CA VAL A 59 -1.83 -17.65 -19.39
C VAL A 59 -0.39 -17.66 -18.89
N PRO A 60 0.43 -18.67 -19.27
CA PRO A 60 1.81 -18.80 -18.78
C PRO A 60 2.75 -17.65 -19.20
N ASP A 61 2.43 -16.97 -20.31
CA ASP A 61 3.17 -15.79 -20.78
C ASP A 61 2.82 -14.51 -19.99
N ASN A 62 1.84 -14.57 -19.08
CA ASN A 62 1.50 -13.44 -18.24
C ASN A 62 2.67 -13.12 -17.28
N PRO A 63 3.10 -11.85 -17.18
CA PRO A 63 4.19 -11.46 -16.26
C PRO A 63 3.94 -11.82 -14.78
N LEU A 64 2.69 -12.04 -14.38
CA LEU A 64 2.32 -12.46 -13.03
C LEU A 64 2.40 -13.98 -12.81
N TYR A 65 2.54 -14.79 -13.87
CA TYR A 65 2.56 -16.26 -13.77
C TYR A 65 3.68 -16.79 -12.84
N PRO A 66 4.93 -16.27 -12.87
CA PRO A 66 5.97 -16.69 -11.92
C PRO A 66 5.63 -16.44 -10.44
N TYR A 67 4.67 -15.55 -10.18
CA TYR A 67 4.20 -15.21 -8.83
C TYR A 67 2.95 -15.99 -8.43
N LEU A 68 2.46 -16.93 -9.24
CA LEU A 68 1.30 -17.78 -8.93
C LEU A 68 1.36 -18.41 -7.52
N PRO A 69 2.51 -18.90 -7.02
CA PRO A 69 2.61 -19.43 -5.64
C PRO A 69 2.28 -18.42 -4.54
N ASN A 70 2.33 -17.11 -4.81
CA ASN A 70 2.01 -16.05 -3.86
C ASN A 70 0.49 -15.80 -3.76
N PHE A 71 -0.29 -16.34 -4.69
CA PHE A 71 -1.74 -16.21 -4.73
C PHE A 71 -2.39 -17.52 -4.26
N PRO A 72 -2.87 -17.60 -3.01
CA PRO A 72 -3.45 -18.83 -2.47
C PRO A 72 -4.72 -19.24 -3.24
N GLU A 73 -5.06 -20.52 -3.25
CA GLU A 73 -6.27 -21.02 -3.94
C GLU A 73 -7.57 -20.43 -3.40
N SER A 74 -7.57 -20.02 -2.12
CA SER A 74 -8.71 -19.39 -1.47
C SER A 74 -8.24 -18.26 -0.55
N LEU A 75 -9.07 -17.22 -0.44
CA LEU A 75 -8.91 -16.15 0.54
C LEU A 75 -9.52 -16.53 1.91
N SER A 76 -10.18 -17.68 2.03
CA SER A 76 -10.75 -18.16 3.30
C SER A 76 -9.64 -18.42 4.33
N GLY A 77 -9.40 -17.46 5.21
CA GLY A 77 -8.34 -17.52 6.22
C GLY A 77 -7.27 -16.44 6.09
N THR A 78 -7.35 -15.54 5.10
CA THR A 78 -6.55 -14.30 5.13
C THR A 78 -6.95 -13.50 6.37
N LYS A 79 -6.05 -13.44 7.34
CA LYS A 79 -6.28 -12.76 8.62
C LYS A 79 -6.62 -11.29 8.37
N ASN A 80 -7.57 -10.77 9.15
CA ASN A 80 -7.86 -9.34 9.24
C ASN A 80 -6.56 -8.54 9.33
N ALA A 81 -6.49 -7.42 8.62
CA ALA A 81 -5.36 -6.50 8.72
C ALA A 81 -5.11 -6.18 10.20
N VAL A 82 -3.89 -6.43 10.68
CA VAL A 82 -3.50 -6.07 12.04
C VAL A 82 -3.53 -4.55 12.16
N LYS A 83 -4.36 -4.04 13.06
CA LYS A 83 -4.35 -2.62 13.39
C LYS A 83 -3.18 -2.34 14.33
N TYR A 84 -2.16 -1.66 13.83
CA TYR A 84 -1.03 -1.25 14.65
C TYR A 84 -1.32 0.06 15.37
N ASP A 85 -0.97 0.13 16.65
CA ASP A 85 -0.97 1.39 17.40
C ASP A 85 0.11 2.34 16.84
N ARG A 86 -0.22 3.64 16.78
CA ARG A 86 0.68 4.68 16.29
C ARG A 86 0.88 5.81 17.28
N SER A 87 0.49 5.63 18.54
CA SER A 87 0.48 6.70 19.54
C SER A 87 1.87 7.31 19.72
N ASN A 88 2.92 6.48 19.74
CA ASN A 88 4.30 6.94 19.81
C ASN A 88 4.73 7.77 18.58
N VAL A 89 4.23 7.45 17.38
CA VAL A 89 4.54 8.25 16.17
C VAL A 89 3.84 9.60 16.22
N VAL A 90 2.55 9.62 16.60
CA VAL A 90 1.77 10.87 16.72
C VAL A 90 2.41 11.79 17.76
N GLU A 91 2.79 11.26 18.91
CA GLU A 91 3.51 12.00 19.95
C GLU A 91 4.89 12.45 19.49
N GLY A 92 5.65 11.54 18.87
CA GLY A 92 6.98 11.80 18.34
C GLY A 92 7.00 12.94 17.34
N LEU A 93 5.97 13.07 16.50
CA LEU A 93 5.86 14.12 15.48
C LEU A 93 5.28 15.45 15.98
N LYS A 94 4.79 15.55 17.22
CA LYS A 94 4.30 16.84 17.78
C LYS A 94 5.39 17.92 17.68
N GLY A 95 5.02 19.09 17.17
CA GLY A 95 5.93 20.22 16.97
C GLY A 95 6.81 20.12 15.73
N SER A 96 6.54 19.15 14.83
CA SER A 96 7.16 19.07 13.51
C SER A 96 6.18 19.44 12.41
N ASP A 97 6.71 19.87 11.28
CA ASP A 97 5.94 20.07 10.03
C ASP A 97 5.77 18.75 9.24
N ILE A 98 5.98 17.59 9.88
CA ILE A 98 5.92 16.30 9.21
C ILE A 98 4.50 15.74 9.32
N GLU A 99 3.78 15.80 8.21
CA GLU A 99 2.42 15.28 8.13
C GLU A 99 2.36 13.77 7.80
N LEU A 100 1.37 13.10 8.38
CA LEU A 100 0.94 11.76 7.99
C LEU A 100 -0.01 11.88 6.80
N THR A 101 0.54 12.02 5.59
CA THR A 101 -0.27 12.10 4.37
C THR A 101 -1.10 10.83 4.20
N GLU A 102 -2.39 11.02 3.94
CA GLU A 102 -3.31 9.94 3.58
C GLU A 102 -2.97 9.38 2.19
N VAL A 103 -3.27 8.09 2.00
CA VAL A 103 -3.18 7.50 0.66
C VAL A 103 -4.49 7.82 -0.04
N ASN A 104 -4.39 8.55 -1.14
CA ASN A 104 -5.53 8.97 -1.94
C ASN A 104 -5.23 8.82 -3.43
N ARG A 105 -6.25 9.12 -4.25
CA ARG A 105 -6.18 9.04 -5.71
C ARG A 105 -5.02 9.84 -6.31
N GLU A 106 -4.75 11.06 -5.83
CA GLU A 106 -3.72 11.92 -6.42
C GLU A 106 -2.30 11.42 -6.11
N LEU A 107 -2.09 10.86 -4.92
CA LEU A 107 -0.86 10.15 -4.61
C LEU A 107 -0.68 8.93 -5.53
N PHE A 108 -1.76 8.17 -5.75
CA PHE A 108 -1.73 7.01 -6.63
C PHE A 108 -1.44 7.39 -8.09
N LYS A 109 -2.05 8.47 -8.57
CA LYS A 109 -1.74 9.06 -9.89
C LYS A 109 -0.26 9.39 -10.03
N THR A 110 0.35 9.97 -9.00
CA THR A 110 1.79 10.28 -9.00
C THR A 110 2.63 9.03 -9.22
N TYR A 111 2.25 7.89 -8.62
CA TYR A 111 2.95 6.63 -8.82
C TYR A 111 2.79 6.09 -10.25
N LEU A 112 1.57 6.08 -10.79
CA LEU A 112 1.33 5.62 -12.17
C LEU A 112 2.07 6.48 -13.18
N SER A 113 2.00 7.81 -13.04
CA SER A 113 2.73 8.73 -13.94
C SER A 113 4.25 8.52 -13.88
N TYR A 114 4.80 8.19 -12.71
CA TYR A 114 6.21 7.82 -12.61
C TYR A 114 6.51 6.50 -13.33
N PHE A 115 5.65 5.48 -13.16
CA PHE A 115 5.84 4.19 -13.81
C PHE A 115 5.76 4.30 -15.34
N GLU A 116 4.81 5.05 -15.88
CA GLU A 116 4.73 5.38 -17.31
C GLU A 116 5.99 6.11 -17.79
N ALA A 117 6.42 7.16 -17.06
CA ALA A 117 7.61 7.92 -17.42
C ALA A 117 8.89 7.06 -17.40
N SER A 118 8.96 6.08 -16.50
CA SER A 118 10.05 5.12 -16.42
C SER A 118 9.94 3.96 -17.42
N ARG A 119 8.85 3.88 -18.20
CA ARG A 119 8.51 2.76 -19.10
C ARG A 119 8.39 1.41 -18.39
N PHE A 120 7.95 1.44 -17.14
CA PHE A 120 7.56 0.25 -16.40
C PHE A 120 6.11 -0.14 -16.74
N LEU A 121 5.25 0.87 -16.86
CA LEU A 121 3.91 0.77 -17.47
C LEU A 121 3.96 1.26 -18.92
#